data_AF-A0AAN6PWM3-F1
#
_entry.id   AF-A0AAN6PWM3-F1
#
_cell.length_a   1.000
_cell.length_b   1.000
_cell.length_c   1.000
_cell.angle_alpha   90.00
_cell.angle_beta   90.00
_cell.angle_gamma   90.00
#
_symmetry.space_group_name_H-M   'P 1'
#
loop_
_entity.id
_entity.type
_entity.pdbx_description
1 polymer ?
#
loop_
_entity_poly.entity_id
_entity_poly.type
_entity_poly.pdbx_seq_one_letter_code
_entity_poly.pdbx_strand_id
1 'polypeptide(L)'
;MDIRALVNNCNIRASPTAVRFYQLQQQRQARDAIQRGPVLRGLRHSTPLTRDEKIEIRTLRKHAKWDYSTIAQATGKTFHQVQDALTGPLTPRKNRCGRKPVVKTPEKDALVQFLNSDPMNRKLPWADLRYYIPASSSMANVQL
;
A
#
# COMPACT_ATOMS: atom_id res chain seq x y z
N MET A 1 -19.19 34.62 13.50
CA MET A 1 -19.53 33.64 12.45
C MET A 1 -19.10 32.27 12.95
N ASP A 2 -20.02 31.55 13.60
CA ASP A 2 -19.76 30.29 14.30
C ASP A 2 -19.65 29.11 13.33
N ILE A 3 -18.52 28.39 13.38
CA ILE A 3 -18.23 27.22 12.53
C ILE A 3 -19.22 26.07 12.77
N ARG A 4 -19.95 26.09 13.90
CA ARG A 4 -20.95 25.08 14.28
C ARG A 4 -22.29 25.21 13.54
N ALA A 5 -22.57 26.32 12.87
CA ALA A 5 -23.83 26.53 12.16
C ALA A 5 -23.87 25.90 10.75
N LEU A 6 -22.73 25.47 10.20
CA LEU A 6 -22.63 24.86 8.86
C LEU A 6 -22.83 23.34 8.84
N VAL A 7 -23.06 22.70 9.98
CA VAL A 7 -23.16 21.23 10.08
C VAL A 7 -24.61 20.72 9.98
N ASN A 8 -25.61 21.59 10.05
CA ASN A 8 -27.00 21.17 10.26
C ASN A 8 -27.93 21.18 9.03
N ASN A 9 -27.39 21.28 7.81
CA ASN A 9 -28.19 21.19 6.57
C ASN A 9 -27.69 20.13 5.57
N CYS A 10 -26.80 19.21 5.99
CA CYS A 10 -26.47 18.06 5.17
C CYS A 10 -27.53 16.98 5.39
N ASN A 11 -28.61 17.04 4.62
CA ASN A 11 -29.58 15.96 4.52
C ASN A 11 -28.90 14.74 3.85
N ILE A 12 -28.13 13.98 4.62
CA ILE A 12 -27.30 12.83 4.16
C ILE A 12 -28.14 11.81 3.37
N ARG A 13 -29.47 11.79 3.58
CA ARG A 13 -30.42 10.93 2.85
C ARG A 13 -30.76 11.40 1.43
N ALA A 14 -30.41 12.62 1.04
CA ALA A 14 -30.76 13.23 -0.24
C ALA A 14 -29.55 13.50 -1.16
N SER A 15 -28.31 13.14 -0.76
CA SER A 15 -27.16 13.24 -1.67
C SER A 15 -27.31 12.20 -2.80
N PRO A 16 -27.25 12.61 -4.09
CA PRO A 16 -27.32 11.69 -5.22
C PRO A 16 -26.27 10.57 -5.15
N THR A 17 -25.10 10.85 -4.56
CA THR A 17 -24.04 9.88 -4.33
C THR A 17 -24.41 8.87 -3.24
N ALA A 18 -25.09 9.30 -2.18
CA ALA A 18 -25.52 8.43 -1.09
C ALA A 18 -26.55 7.40 -1.56
N VAL A 19 -27.54 7.82 -2.37
CA VAL A 19 -28.57 6.91 -2.92
C VAL A 19 -27.94 5.81 -3.77
N ARG A 20 -27.04 6.18 -4.69
CA ARG A 20 -26.36 5.23 -5.57
C ARG A 20 -25.41 4.30 -4.79
N PHE A 21 -24.77 4.81 -3.74
CA PHE A 21 -23.93 4.02 -2.85
C PHE A 21 -24.73 2.93 -2.11
N TYR A 22 -25.86 3.29 -1.51
CA TYR A 22 -26.71 2.32 -0.81
C TYR A 22 -27.25 1.23 -1.75
N GLN A 23 -27.63 1.60 -2.97
CA GLN A 23 -28.12 0.64 -3.96
C GLN A 23 -27.05 -0.38 -4.37
N LEU A 24 -25.80 0.08 -4.54
CA LEU A 24 -24.68 -0.80 -4.88
C LEU A 24 -24.25 -1.70 -3.72
N GLN A 25 -24.35 -1.20 -2.48
CA GLN A 25 -24.05 -1.98 -1.27
C GLN A 25 -25.01 -3.16 -1.11
N GLN A 26 -26.31 -2.96 -1.39
CA GLN A 26 -27.31 -4.04 -1.36
C GLN A 26 -27.00 -5.14 -2.40
N GLN A 27 -26.55 -4.77 -3.61
CA GLN A 27 -26.18 -5.73 -4.64
C GLN A 27 -24.94 -6.57 -4.28
N ARG A 28 -24.02 -6.03 -3.49
CA ARG A 28 -22.80 -6.73 -3.05
C ARG A 28 -23.04 -7.75 -1.96
N GLN A 29 -23.89 -7.42 -0.99
CA GLN A 29 -24.26 -8.34 0.09
C GLN A 29 -24.89 -9.63 -0.45
N ALA A 30 -25.64 -9.54 -1.55
CA ALA A 30 -26.19 -10.70 -2.25
C ALA A 30 -25.13 -11.60 -2.93
N ARG A 31 -23.94 -11.07 -3.26
CA ARG A 31 -22.86 -11.79 -3.95
C ARG A 31 -21.83 -12.40 -2.99
N ASP A 32 -21.52 -11.70 -1.90
CA ASP A 32 -20.44 -12.07 -0.96
C ASP A 32 -20.82 -13.19 0.02
N ALA A 33 -22.09 -13.59 0.09
CA ALA A 33 -22.57 -14.66 0.97
C ALA A 33 -22.00 -16.07 0.63
N ILE A 34 -21.26 -16.23 -0.48
CA ILE A 34 -20.91 -17.54 -1.03
C ILE A 34 -19.41 -17.89 -0.91
N GLN A 35 -18.46 -16.96 -0.68
CA GLN A 35 -17.02 -17.26 -0.93
C GLN A 35 -15.95 -16.61 -0.04
N ARG A 36 -15.93 -16.79 1.29
CA ARG A 36 -14.74 -16.38 2.08
C ARG A 36 -14.23 -17.48 3.01
N GLY A 37 -13.23 -18.21 2.52
CA GLY A 37 -12.36 -19.06 3.34
C GLY A 37 -11.31 -18.26 4.13
N PRO A 38 -10.58 -18.91 5.04
CA PRO A 38 -9.66 -18.23 5.97
C PRO A 38 -8.41 -17.68 5.26
N VAL A 39 -8.04 -16.45 5.61
CA VAL A 39 -6.81 -15.79 5.18
C VAL A 39 -5.67 -16.19 6.11
N LEU A 40 -4.69 -16.96 5.61
CA LEU A 40 -3.49 -17.30 6.36
C LEU A 40 -2.63 -16.04 6.56
N ARG A 41 -2.60 -15.52 7.78
CA ARG A 41 -1.77 -14.37 8.16
C ARG A 41 -0.34 -14.80 8.53
N GLY A 42 0.62 -14.25 7.79
CA GLY A 42 1.91 -13.79 8.32
C GLY A 42 2.95 -14.84 8.72
N LEU A 43 3.73 -15.32 7.74
CA LEU A 43 5.01 -15.99 8.02
C LEU A 43 5.99 -14.96 8.60
N ARG A 44 6.49 -15.22 9.83
CA ARG A 44 7.52 -14.41 10.49
C ARG A 44 8.76 -14.38 9.59
N HIS A 45 9.08 -13.22 9.02
CA HIS A 45 10.31 -13.05 8.25
C HIS A 45 11.50 -13.04 9.22
N SER A 46 12.53 -13.82 8.92
CA SER A 46 13.79 -13.75 9.66
C SER A 46 14.41 -12.36 9.50
N THR A 47 15.02 -11.83 10.55
CA THR A 47 15.71 -10.54 10.48
C THR A 47 16.82 -10.59 9.42
N PRO A 48 16.90 -9.57 8.54
CA PRO A 48 17.95 -9.51 7.53
C PRO A 48 19.31 -9.21 8.19
N LEU A 49 20.38 -9.78 7.64
CA LEU A 49 21.75 -9.48 8.07
C LEU A 49 22.12 -8.02 7.81
N THR A 50 22.81 -7.40 8.76
CA THR A 50 23.37 -6.06 8.60
C THR A 50 24.58 -6.08 7.66
N ARG A 51 25.03 -4.88 7.25
CA ARG A 51 26.23 -4.76 6.39
C ARG A 51 27.46 -5.33 7.09
N ASP A 52 27.67 -4.99 8.35
CA ASP A 52 28.89 -5.33 9.09
C ASP A 52 28.95 -6.83 9.38
N GLU A 53 27.82 -7.45 9.72
CA GLU A 53 27.71 -8.91 9.84
C GLU A 53 28.08 -9.63 8.53
N LYS A 54 27.67 -9.09 7.37
CA LYS A 54 28.07 -9.63 6.07
C LYS A 54 29.57 -9.45 5.80
N ILE A 55 30.18 -8.35 6.27
CA ILE A 55 31.63 -8.14 6.16
C ILE A 55 32.34 -9.20 7.00
N GLU A 56 31.93 -9.40 8.25
CA GLU A 56 32.49 -10.41 9.16
C GLU A 56 32.39 -11.83 8.58
N ILE A 57 31.24 -12.23 8.07
CA ILE A 57 31.07 -13.54 7.43
C ILE A 57 32.02 -13.71 6.23
N ARG A 58 32.20 -12.67 5.42
CA ARG A 58 33.11 -12.69 4.26
C ARG A 58 34.58 -12.72 4.68
N THR A 59 34.96 -12.00 5.73
CA THR A 59 36.34 -12.01 6.23
C THR A 59 36.68 -13.37 6.80
N LEU A 60 35.79 -13.99 7.58
CA LEU A 60 35.95 -15.36 8.08
C LEU A 60 36.12 -16.36 6.93
N ARG A 61 35.29 -16.27 5.88
CA ARG A 61 35.44 -17.17 4.72
C ARG A 61 36.73 -16.92 3.94
N LYS A 62 37.15 -15.66 3.77
CA LYS A 62 38.31 -15.29 2.94
C LYS A 62 39.65 -15.55 3.64
N HIS A 63 39.75 -15.18 4.92
CA HIS A 63 41.02 -15.20 5.66
C HIS A 63 41.17 -16.46 6.52
N ALA A 64 40.11 -16.87 7.23
CA ALA A 64 40.15 -18.05 8.07
C ALA A 64 39.83 -19.35 7.31
N LYS A 65 39.32 -19.25 6.07
CA LYS A 65 38.90 -20.37 5.22
C LYS A 65 37.88 -21.31 5.89
N TRP A 66 37.08 -20.79 6.81
CA TRP A 66 36.08 -21.57 7.52
C TRP A 66 34.90 -21.97 6.63
N ASP A 67 34.32 -23.12 6.92
CA ASP A 67 33.11 -23.62 6.25
C ASP A 67 31.84 -22.98 6.79
N TYR A 68 30.75 -23.10 6.03
CA TYR A 68 29.52 -22.36 6.26
C TYR A 68 28.88 -22.74 7.60
N SER A 69 28.95 -24.04 7.97
CA SER A 69 28.50 -24.55 9.26
C SER A 69 29.30 -23.95 10.42
N THR A 70 30.62 -23.89 10.30
CA THR A 70 31.50 -23.30 11.32
C THR A 70 31.24 -21.81 11.48
N ILE A 71 31.07 -21.08 10.38
CA ILE A 71 30.72 -19.64 10.42
C ILE A 71 29.35 -19.44 11.05
N ALA A 72 28.36 -20.25 10.70
CA ALA A 72 27.01 -20.20 11.28
C ALA A 72 27.04 -20.41 12.79
N GLN A 73 27.81 -21.40 13.27
CA GLN A 73 27.99 -21.67 14.69
C GLN A 73 28.70 -20.51 15.41
N ALA A 74 29.78 -19.97 14.82
CA ALA A 74 30.55 -18.89 15.43
C ALA A 74 29.78 -17.56 15.51
N THR A 75 28.95 -17.26 14.49
CA THR A 75 28.21 -15.99 14.39
C THR A 75 26.76 -16.07 14.91
N GLY A 76 26.29 -17.28 15.27
CA GLY A 76 24.91 -17.52 15.67
C GLY A 76 23.88 -17.30 14.55
N LYS A 77 24.32 -17.26 13.29
CA LYS A 77 23.46 -17.05 12.11
C LYS A 77 23.05 -18.38 11.50
N THR A 78 21.93 -18.38 10.77
CA THR A 78 21.50 -19.58 10.05
C THR A 78 22.41 -19.85 8.86
N PHE A 79 22.47 -21.12 8.45
CA PHE A 79 23.21 -21.53 7.25
C PHE A 79 22.80 -20.72 6.01
N HIS A 80 21.49 -20.50 5.82
CA HIS A 80 20.96 -19.72 4.71
C HIS A 80 21.41 -18.25 4.75
N GLN A 81 21.42 -17.64 5.94
CA GLN A 81 21.95 -16.28 6.10
C GLN A 81 23.43 -16.18 5.76
N VAL A 82 24.25 -17.17 6.15
CA VAL A 82 25.68 -17.23 5.80
C VAL A 82 25.85 -17.37 4.29
N GLN A 83 25.08 -18.26 3.65
CA GLN A 83 25.09 -18.43 2.20
C GLN A 83 24.67 -17.14 1.47
N ASP A 84 23.62 -16.47 1.93
CA ASP A 84 23.13 -15.21 1.37
C ASP A 84 24.15 -14.08 1.56
N ALA A 85 24.87 -14.04 2.68
CA ALA A 85 25.92 -13.06 2.93
C ALA A 85 27.08 -13.19 1.94
N LEU A 86 27.45 -14.43 1.59
CA LEU A 86 28.55 -14.74 0.68
C LEU A 86 28.17 -14.57 -0.79
N THR A 87 26.95 -14.95 -1.18
CA THR A 87 26.49 -14.88 -2.58
C THR A 87 25.84 -13.54 -2.95
N GLY A 88 25.18 -12.89 -2.00
CA GLY A 88 24.44 -11.64 -2.21
C GLY A 88 25.32 -10.40 -2.33
N PRO A 89 24.72 -9.22 -2.57
CA PRO A 89 25.46 -7.95 -2.50
C PRO A 89 25.77 -7.58 -1.04
N LEU A 90 26.93 -6.94 -0.82
CA LEU A 90 27.36 -6.51 0.50
C LEU A 90 26.47 -5.37 1.03
N THR A 91 26.31 -4.33 0.21
CA THR A 91 25.37 -3.25 0.47
C THR A 91 24.01 -3.60 -0.14
N PRO A 92 22.90 -3.30 0.55
CA PRO A 92 21.58 -3.37 -0.07
C PRO A 92 21.62 -2.61 -1.38
N ARG A 93 21.31 -3.30 -2.49
CA ARG A 93 21.09 -2.58 -3.75
C ARG A 93 19.92 -1.64 -3.51
N LYS A 94 20.02 -0.41 -4.03
CA LYS A 94 18.89 0.52 -4.02
C LYS A 94 17.69 -0.27 -4.52
N ASN A 95 16.70 -0.47 -3.64
CA ASN A 95 15.48 -1.16 -4.00
C ASN A 95 14.96 -0.46 -5.26
N ARG A 96 14.53 -1.25 -6.26
CA ARG A 96 13.91 -0.70 -7.47
C ARG A 96 12.92 0.36 -6.98
N CYS A 97 13.15 1.62 -7.35
CA CYS A 97 12.23 2.68 -6.95
C CYS A 97 10.84 2.24 -7.38
N GLY A 98 9.86 2.43 -6.48
CA GLY A 98 8.49 2.05 -6.76
C GLY A 98 8.01 2.61 -8.10
N ARG A 99 7.01 1.94 -8.69
CA ARG A 99 6.39 2.39 -9.93
C ARG A 99 6.05 3.88 -9.80
N LYS A 100 6.51 4.69 -10.78
CA LYS A 100 6.14 6.10 -10.84
C LYS A 100 4.61 6.23 -10.81
N PRO A 101 4.06 7.23 -10.09
CA PRO A 101 2.62 7.40 -10.02
C PRO A 101 2.05 7.55 -11.43
N VAL A 102 0.99 6.79 -11.72
CA VAL A 102 0.33 6.79 -13.03
C VAL A 102 -0.45 8.10 -13.25
N VAL A 103 -0.97 8.68 -12.17
CA VAL A 103 -1.82 9.88 -12.18
C VAL A 103 -0.96 11.13 -12.07
N LYS A 104 -1.15 12.09 -12.98
CA LYS A 104 -0.42 13.37 -12.99
C LYS A 104 -0.97 14.33 -11.93
N THR A 105 -0.19 15.37 -11.58
CA THR A 105 -0.59 16.37 -10.56
C THR A 105 -1.98 17.00 -10.77
N PRO A 106 -2.38 17.48 -11.96
CA PRO A 106 -3.70 18.11 -12.12
C PRO A 106 -4.86 17.13 -11.91
N GLU A 107 -4.69 15.86 -12.28
CA GLU A 107 -5.68 14.82 -12.06
C GLU A 107 -5.84 14.48 -10.57
N LYS A 108 -4.74 14.56 -9.80
CA LYS A 108 -4.79 14.40 -8.34
C LYS A 108 -5.57 15.53 -7.69
N ASP A 109 -5.36 16.78 -8.12
CA ASP A 109 -6.04 17.93 -7.55
C ASP A 109 -7.54 17.87 -7.81
N ALA A 110 -7.95 17.45 -9.02
CA ALA A 110 -9.35 17.19 -9.34
C ALA A 110 -9.98 16.09 -8.47
N LEU A 111 -9.24 15.00 -8.22
CA LEU A 111 -9.68 13.94 -7.30
C LEU A 111 -9.82 14.45 -5.87
N VAL A 112 -8.86 15.25 -5.40
CA VAL A 112 -8.90 15.85 -4.05
C VAL A 112 -10.10 16.80 -3.94
N GLN A 113 -10.36 17.63 -4.94
CA GLN A 113 -11.53 18.50 -4.99
C GLN A 113 -12.83 17.70 -4.95
N PHE A 114 -12.96 16.63 -5.76
CA PHE A 114 -14.12 15.74 -5.73
C PHE A 114 -14.31 15.07 -4.36
N LEU A 115 -13.25 14.56 -3.74
CA LEU A 115 -13.34 13.94 -2.41
C LEU A 115 -13.67 14.95 -1.30
N ASN A 116 -13.40 16.23 -1.52
CA ASN A 116 -13.66 17.30 -0.57
C ASN A 116 -15.01 18.00 -0.77
N SER A 117 -15.67 17.81 -1.92
CA SER A 117 -16.95 18.48 -2.22
C SER A 117 -18.14 17.92 -1.42
N ASP A 118 -18.16 16.61 -1.14
CA ASP A 118 -19.18 15.95 -0.31
C ASP A 118 -18.50 15.00 0.70
N PRO A 119 -18.79 15.10 2.02
CA PRO A 119 -18.32 14.13 3.02
C PRO A 119 -18.61 12.67 2.68
N MET A 120 -19.67 12.39 1.91
CA MET A 120 -20.02 11.04 1.47
C MET A 120 -19.02 10.48 0.44
N ASN A 121 -18.39 11.33 -0.38
CA ASN A 121 -17.41 10.91 -1.38
C ASN A 121 -16.19 10.23 -0.72
N ARG A 122 -15.84 10.63 0.51
CA ARG A 122 -14.77 10.02 1.31
C ARG A 122 -15.12 8.64 1.86
N LYS A 123 -16.41 8.32 1.95
CA LYS A 123 -16.92 7.02 2.43
C LYS A 123 -17.11 6.01 1.31
N LEU A 124 -16.91 6.41 0.05
CA LEU A 124 -17.01 5.51 -1.09
C LEU A 124 -15.92 4.43 -1.04
N PRO A 125 -16.27 3.14 -1.23
CA PRO A 125 -15.31 2.06 -1.37
C PRO A 125 -14.41 2.31 -2.56
N TRP A 126 -13.14 1.93 -2.43
CA TRP A 126 -12.14 2.15 -3.47
C TRP A 126 -12.54 1.57 -4.83
N ALA A 127 -13.20 0.41 -4.84
CA ALA A 127 -13.69 -0.25 -6.06
C ALA A 127 -14.75 0.58 -6.81
N ASP A 128 -15.44 1.49 -6.12
CA ASP A 128 -16.56 2.24 -6.67
C ASP A 128 -16.20 3.62 -7.16
N LEU A 129 -15.08 4.17 -6.70
CA LEU A 129 -14.65 5.53 -7.04
C LEU A 129 -14.67 5.78 -8.56
N ARG A 130 -14.32 4.78 -9.37
CA ARG A 130 -14.36 4.85 -10.84
C ARG A 130 -15.72 5.27 -11.41
N TYR A 131 -16.82 4.94 -10.76
CA TYR A 131 -18.17 5.24 -11.25
C TYR A 131 -18.65 6.66 -10.91
N TYR A 132 -17.96 7.33 -9.97
CA TYR A 132 -18.35 8.64 -9.45
C TYR A 132 -17.37 9.75 -9.84
N ILE A 133 -16.11 9.40 -10.09
CA ILE A 133 -15.13 10.34 -10.63
C ILE A 133 -15.58 10.70 -12.06
N PRO A 134 -15.84 11.98 -12.36
CA PRO A 134 -16.06 12.41 -13.74
C PRO A 134 -14.82 12.06 -14.56
N ALA A 135 -15.00 11.37 -15.69
CA ALA A 135 -13.87 10.98 -16.53
C ALA A 135 -13.04 12.23 -16.87
N SER A 136 -11.73 12.18 -16.57
CA SER A 136 -10.79 13.30 -16.69
C SER A 136 -10.63 13.89 -18.10
N SER A 137 -11.37 13.38 -19.09
CA SER A 137 -11.47 13.95 -20.43
C SER A 137 -12.48 15.11 -20.56
N SER A 138 -13.37 15.35 -19.58
CA SER A 138 -14.39 16.42 -19.68
C SER A 138 -14.19 17.64 -18.77
N MET A 139 -13.01 17.83 -18.18
CA MET A 139 -12.70 18.98 -17.30
C MET A 139 -11.94 20.11 -18.03
N ALA A 140 -12.15 20.24 -19.35
CA ALA A 140 -11.61 21.35 -20.15
C ALA A 140 -12.58 22.54 -20.28
N ASN A 141 -13.84 22.42 -19.84
CA ASN A 141 -14.83 23.49 -19.89
C ASN A 141 -15.33 23.82 -18.48
N VAL A 142 -14.50 24.51 -17.71
CA VAL A 142 -14.99 25.41 -16.67
C VAL A 142 -14.49 26.79 -17.09
N GLN A 143 -15.29 27.46 -17.91
CA GLN A 143 -15.12 28.87 -18.22
C GLN A 143 -15.33 29.66 -16.92
N LEU A 144 -14.35 30.51 -16.60
CA LEU A 144 -14.41 31.54 -15.57
C LEU A 144 -15.45 32.61 -15.94
#